data_AF-A0A0D2HEX0-F1
#
_entry.id   AF-A0A0D2HEX0-F1
#
_cell.length_a   1.000
_cell.length_b   1.000
_cell.length_c   1.000
_cell.angle_alpha   90.00
_cell.angle_beta   90.00
_cell.angle_gamma   90.00
#
_symmetry.space_group_name_H-M   'P 1'
#
loop_
_entity.id
_entity.type
_entity.pdbx_description
1 polymer ?
#
loop_
_entity_poly.entity_id
_entity_poly.type
_entity_poly.pdbx_seq_one_letter_code
_entity_poly.pdbx_strand_id
1 'polypeptide(L)'
;MPSHLTGGDPDNEQLATSALEILAVAQRPLSILELGWALALDDPEAEMRTIEEVKDYVGEKRALSLLQPFLSQVDFEDVKRNQVRLVHQSLKELILRDFPSNWAQLQNIAEASKADKRRIQQRQSKVEAALPRICVKYLLLDEFNRNGLFSKERETAQRLEELPGSDCWATPAMMTSNETLW
;
A
#
# COMPACT_ATOMS: atom_id res chain seq x y z
N MET A 1 -29.09 -16.49 15.75
CA MET A 1 -29.44 -15.09 15.47
C MET A 1 -29.07 -14.26 16.68
N PRO A 2 -28.08 -13.37 16.55
CA PRO A 2 -28.39 -11.97 16.81
C PRO A 2 -27.80 -11.05 15.73
N SER A 3 -28.70 -10.27 15.13
CA SER A 3 -28.46 -9.08 14.34
C SER A 3 -28.00 -7.94 15.25
N HIS A 4 -26.69 -7.76 15.41
CA HIS A 4 -26.16 -6.47 15.86
C HIS A 4 -25.87 -5.64 14.61
N LEU A 5 -26.82 -4.77 14.31
CA LEU A 5 -26.69 -3.69 13.35
C LEU A 5 -25.48 -2.82 13.76
N THR A 6 -24.32 -3.07 13.15
CA THR A 6 -23.15 -2.16 13.15
C THR A 6 -23.37 -1.00 12.17
N GLY A 7 -24.62 -0.60 11.93
CA GLY A 7 -24.96 0.54 11.11
C GLY A 7 -24.82 1.80 11.94
N GLY A 8 -23.77 2.60 11.68
CA GLY A 8 -23.60 3.93 12.25
C GLY A 8 -22.41 4.14 13.19
N ASP A 9 -21.51 3.17 13.32
CA ASP A 9 -20.21 3.40 13.97
C ASP A 9 -19.22 3.92 12.91
N PRO A 10 -18.78 5.19 12.99
CA PRO A 10 -17.89 5.79 11.99
C PRO A 10 -16.57 5.03 11.87
N ASP A 11 -16.11 4.39 12.95
CA ASP A 11 -14.88 3.61 12.95
C ASP A 11 -15.03 2.34 12.09
N ASN A 12 -16.22 1.71 12.11
CA ASN A 12 -16.50 0.55 11.27
C ASN A 12 -16.61 0.91 9.79
N GLU A 13 -17.21 2.06 9.48
CA GLU A 13 -17.35 2.56 8.11
C GLU A 13 -15.98 2.88 7.51
N GLN A 14 -15.13 3.58 8.27
CA GLN A 14 -13.77 3.89 7.86
C GLN A 14 -12.94 2.62 7.70
N LEU A 15 -13.00 1.71 8.68
CA LEU A 15 -12.28 0.42 8.64
C LEU A 15 -12.68 -0.42 7.42
N ALA A 16 -13.98 -0.55 7.16
CA ALA A 16 -14.49 -1.29 6.00
C ALA A 16 -14.09 -0.60 4.68
N THR A 17 -14.12 0.72 4.64
CA THR A 17 -13.73 1.50 3.45
C THR A 17 -12.25 1.31 3.12
N SER A 18 -11.35 1.53 4.09
CA SER A 18 -9.91 1.32 3.90
C SER A 18 -9.60 -0.11 3.46
N ALA A 19 -10.24 -1.10 4.08
CA ALA A 19 -10.02 -2.51 3.72
C ALA A 19 -10.47 -2.83 2.30
N LEU A 20 -11.64 -2.34 1.88
CA LEU A 20 -12.13 -2.50 0.51
C LEU A 20 -11.20 -1.82 -0.50
N GLU A 21 -10.71 -0.61 -0.19
CA GLU A 21 -9.75 0.11 -1.03
C GLU A 21 -8.45 -0.68 -1.21
N ILE A 22 -7.87 -1.16 -0.11
CA ILE A 22 -6.66 -2.00 -0.11
C ILE A 22 -6.87 -3.25 -0.97
N LEU A 23 -7.98 -3.95 -0.77
CA LEU A 23 -8.30 -5.17 -1.52
C LEU A 23 -8.60 -4.91 -3.00
N ALA A 24 -9.16 -3.74 -3.34
CA ALA A 24 -9.42 -3.37 -4.73
C ALA A 24 -8.12 -3.16 -5.52
N VAL A 25 -7.09 -2.60 -4.90
CA VAL A 25 -5.80 -2.33 -5.56
C VAL A 25 -4.77 -3.44 -5.38
N ALA A 26 -4.97 -4.32 -4.40
CA ALA A 26 -4.19 -5.54 -4.28
C ALA A 26 -4.30 -6.37 -5.58
N GLN A 27 -3.15 -6.60 -6.23
CA GLN A 27 -3.08 -7.39 -7.46
C GLN A 27 -2.99 -8.90 -7.19
N ARG A 28 -2.78 -9.28 -5.92
CA ARG A 28 -2.72 -10.66 -5.46
C ARG A 28 -3.62 -10.85 -4.25
N PRO A 29 -4.06 -12.08 -3.95
CA PRO A 29 -4.66 -12.39 -2.67
C PRO A 29 -3.72 -11.99 -1.52
N LEU A 30 -4.28 -11.37 -0.49
CA LEU A 30 -3.56 -11.02 0.73
C LEU A 30 -3.80 -12.10 1.79
N SER A 31 -2.87 -12.23 2.73
CA SER A 31 -3.15 -12.94 3.97
C SER A 31 -3.98 -12.10 4.94
N ILE A 32 -4.57 -12.74 5.95
CA ILE A 32 -5.31 -12.03 7.01
C ILE A 32 -4.38 -11.04 7.72
N LEU A 33 -3.15 -11.49 8.00
CA LEU A 33 -2.10 -10.68 8.60
C LEU A 33 -1.69 -9.50 7.73
N GLU A 34 -1.50 -9.72 6.42
CA GLU A 34 -1.15 -8.65 5.48
C GLU A 34 -2.23 -7.58 5.38
N LEU A 35 -3.50 -7.98 5.34
CA LEU A 35 -4.60 -7.03 5.39
C LEU A 35 -4.65 -6.28 6.73
N GLY A 36 -4.40 -7.00 7.83
CA GLY A 36 -4.33 -6.40 9.15
C GLY A 36 -3.27 -5.30 9.22
N TRP A 37 -2.03 -5.63 8.86
CA TRP A 37 -0.92 -4.67 8.83
C TRP A 37 -1.18 -3.49 7.91
N ALA A 38 -1.79 -3.74 6.74
CA ALA A 38 -2.13 -2.67 5.83
C ALA A 38 -3.14 -1.69 6.44
N LEU A 39 -4.14 -2.18 7.17
CA LEU A 39 -5.12 -1.34 7.86
C LEU A 39 -4.49 -0.55 9.01
N ALA A 40 -3.63 -1.18 9.79
CA ALA A 40 -2.88 -0.52 10.83
C ALA A 40 -2.08 0.66 10.27
N LEU A 41 -1.29 0.41 9.23
CA LEU A 41 -0.42 1.42 8.64
C LEU A 41 -1.15 2.48 7.82
N ASP A 42 -2.38 2.21 7.38
CA ASP A 42 -3.23 3.21 6.71
C ASP A 42 -3.83 4.22 7.69
N ASP A 43 -3.91 3.86 8.98
CA ASP A 43 -4.48 4.73 10.01
C ASP A 43 -3.61 5.99 10.23
N PRO A 44 -4.16 7.20 10.03
CA PRO A 44 -3.42 8.44 10.24
C PRO A 44 -3.20 8.79 11.71
N GLU A 45 -4.00 8.26 12.64
CA GLU A 45 -3.89 8.54 14.08
C GLU A 45 -2.88 7.61 14.77
N ALA A 46 -2.51 6.52 14.11
CA ALA A 46 -1.60 5.54 14.66
C ALA A 46 -0.14 5.87 14.35
N GLU A 47 0.60 6.32 15.37
CA GLU A 47 2.06 6.46 15.30
C GLU A 47 2.77 5.12 15.57
N MET A 48 2.56 4.13 14.71
CA MET A 48 3.29 2.87 14.80
C MET A 48 4.71 3.00 14.28
N ARG A 49 5.68 2.60 15.09
CA ARG A 49 7.10 2.60 14.75
C ARG A 49 7.69 1.20 14.70
N THR A 50 6.98 0.21 15.25
CA THR A 50 7.44 -1.18 15.34
C THR A 50 6.43 -2.18 14.79
N ILE A 51 6.90 -3.35 14.37
CA ILE A 51 6.11 -4.50 13.94
C ILE A 51 5.24 -5.00 15.09
N GLU A 52 5.75 -5.01 16.33
CA GLU A 52 4.98 -5.37 17.52
C GLU A 52 3.77 -4.44 17.71
N GLU A 53 3.94 -3.12 17.59
CA GLU A 53 2.82 -2.15 17.66
C GLU A 53 1.80 -2.39 16.54
N VAL A 54 2.26 -2.68 15.32
CA VAL A 54 1.39 -3.00 14.18
C VAL A 54 0.56 -4.26 14.44
N LYS A 55 1.14 -5.27 15.09
CA LYS A 55 0.46 -6.52 15.41
C LYS A 55 -0.61 -6.33 16.49
N ASP A 56 -0.35 -5.48 17.47
CA ASP A 56 -1.27 -5.25 18.58
C ASP A 56 -2.41 -4.28 18.22
N TYR A 57 -2.23 -3.46 17.17
CA TYR A 57 -3.21 -2.46 16.74
C TYR A 57 -4.47 -3.04 16.08
N VAL A 58 -4.38 -4.22 15.46
CA VAL A 58 -5.38 -4.60 14.46
C VAL A 58 -6.44 -5.56 14.99
N GLY A 59 -7.70 -5.10 14.95
CA GLY A 59 -8.87 -5.96 14.99
C GLY A 59 -9.05 -6.75 13.69
N GLU A 60 -8.10 -7.63 13.33
CA GLU A 60 -8.13 -8.42 12.08
C GLU A 60 -9.47 -9.15 11.91
N LYS A 61 -9.96 -9.73 13.02
CA LYS A 61 -11.25 -10.41 13.08
C LYS A 61 -12.43 -9.45 12.90
N ARG A 62 -12.33 -8.21 13.39
CA ARG A 62 -13.37 -7.18 13.25
C ARG A 62 -13.50 -6.77 11.79
N ALA A 63 -12.40 -6.41 11.13
CA ALA A 63 -12.39 -6.03 9.72
C ALA A 63 -12.91 -7.18 8.84
N LEU A 64 -12.43 -8.41 9.05
CA LEU A 64 -12.88 -9.57 8.28
C LEU A 64 -14.35 -9.90 8.51
N SER A 65 -14.87 -9.74 9.72
CA SER A 65 -16.30 -9.98 10.02
C SER A 65 -17.21 -9.00 9.27
N LEU A 66 -16.80 -7.74 9.12
CA LEU A 66 -17.53 -6.72 8.37
C LEU A 66 -17.51 -7.02 6.86
N LEU A 67 -16.39 -7.55 6.38
CA LEU A 67 -16.15 -7.74 4.94
C LEU A 67 -16.54 -9.13 4.44
N GLN A 68 -16.85 -10.09 5.32
CA GLN A 68 -17.14 -11.48 4.96
C GLN A 68 -18.07 -11.63 3.73
N PRO A 69 -19.15 -10.83 3.55
CA PRO A 69 -20.01 -10.95 2.37
C PRO A 69 -19.32 -10.66 1.03
N PHE A 70 -18.21 -9.92 1.06
CA PHE A 70 -17.47 -9.44 -0.10
C PHE A 70 -16.18 -10.23 -0.37
N LEU A 71 -15.78 -11.13 0.53
CA LEU A 71 -14.54 -11.90 0.44
C LEU A 71 -14.77 -13.32 -0.07
N SER A 72 -13.84 -13.85 -0.87
CA SER A 72 -13.83 -15.29 -1.15
C SER A 72 -13.58 -16.08 0.13
N GLN A 73 -13.96 -17.37 0.17
CA GLN A 73 -13.83 -18.24 1.35
C GLN A 73 -12.50 -18.00 2.10
N VAL A 74 -12.63 -17.49 3.33
CA VAL A 74 -11.51 -17.20 4.24
C VAL A 74 -11.47 -18.29 5.31
N ASP A 75 -10.34 -18.97 5.40
CA ASP A 75 -9.99 -19.88 6.47
C ASP A 75 -9.32 -19.09 7.61
N PHE A 76 -10.04 -18.87 8.69
CA PHE A 76 -9.54 -18.10 9.84
C PHE A 76 -8.48 -18.85 10.67
N GLU A 77 -8.28 -20.15 10.45
CA GLU A 77 -7.27 -20.94 11.15
C GLU A 77 -5.85 -20.69 10.58
N ASP A 78 -5.75 -20.31 9.30
CA ASP A 78 -4.47 -19.99 8.65
C ASP A 78 -4.38 -18.51 8.27
N VAL A 79 -3.99 -17.68 9.24
CA VAL A 79 -3.88 -16.23 9.07
C VAL A 79 -2.76 -15.78 8.12
N LYS A 80 -1.80 -16.67 7.80
CA LYS A 80 -0.65 -16.36 6.92
C LYS A 80 -0.91 -16.75 5.47
N ARG A 81 -1.93 -17.56 5.20
CA ARG A 81 -2.30 -17.96 3.85
C ARG A 81 -2.84 -16.79 3.05
N ASN A 82 -2.35 -16.61 1.83
CA ASN A 82 -2.82 -15.61 0.88
C ASN A 82 -4.18 -16.01 0.29
N GLN A 83 -5.26 -15.63 0.96
CA GLN A 83 -6.63 -16.07 0.66
C GLN A 83 -7.67 -14.95 0.60
N VAL A 84 -7.33 -13.77 1.13
CA VAL A 84 -8.24 -12.64 1.23
C VAL A 84 -8.23 -11.89 -0.10
N ARG A 85 -9.36 -11.92 -0.81
CA ARG A 85 -9.62 -11.18 -2.04
C ARG A 85 -11.11 -10.93 -2.21
N LEU A 86 -11.47 -9.92 -2.99
CA LEU A 86 -12.86 -9.64 -3.34
C LEU A 86 -13.44 -10.78 -4.19
N VAL A 87 -14.70 -11.14 -3.95
CA VAL A 87 -15.42 -12.18 -4.72
C VAL A 87 -15.68 -11.73 -6.15
N HIS A 88 -16.09 -10.48 -6.34
CA HIS A 88 -16.59 -9.97 -7.62
C HIS A 88 -15.75 -8.80 -8.16
N GLN A 89 -15.38 -8.89 -9.44
CA GLN A 89 -14.66 -7.83 -10.15
C GLN A 89 -15.48 -6.53 -10.24
N SER A 90 -16.81 -6.62 -10.32
CA SER A 90 -17.70 -5.44 -10.31
C SER A 90 -17.59 -4.63 -9.02
N LEU A 91 -17.34 -5.29 -7.89
CA LEU A 91 -17.12 -4.61 -6.61
C LEU A 91 -15.81 -3.82 -6.63
N LYS A 92 -14.75 -4.40 -7.20
CA LYS A 92 -13.47 -3.69 -7.41
C LYS A 92 -13.66 -2.43 -8.26
N GLU A 93 -14.39 -2.55 -9.37
CA GLU A 93 -14.69 -1.40 -10.24
C GLU A 93 -15.51 -0.33 -9.52
N LEU A 94 -16.45 -0.74 -8.66
CA LEU A 94 -17.27 0.16 -7.88
C LEU A 94 -16.46 0.94 -6.82
N ILE A 95 -15.55 0.26 -6.10
CA ILE A 95 -14.64 0.88 -5.12
C ILE A 95 -13.71 1.89 -5.78
N LEU A 96 -13.19 1.55 -6.97
CA LEU A 96 -12.33 2.43 -7.75
C LEU A 96 -13.09 3.66 -8.29
N ARG A 97 -14.40 3.57 -8.44
CA ARG A 97 -15.24 4.65 -8.96
C ARG A 97 -15.65 5.64 -7.88
N ASP A 98 -16.07 5.18 -6.70
CA ASP A 98 -16.55 6.03 -5.61
C ASP A 98 -16.40 5.36 -4.24
N PHE A 99 -16.52 6.15 -3.18
CA PHE A 99 -16.52 5.67 -1.80
C PHE A 99 -17.76 4.82 -1.50
N PRO A 100 -17.64 3.77 -0.65
CA PRO A 100 -18.77 2.92 -0.25
C PRO A 100 -20.01 3.68 0.22
N SER A 101 -19.81 4.79 0.94
CA SER A 101 -20.87 5.68 1.44
C SER A 101 -21.69 6.36 0.34
N ASN A 102 -21.12 6.54 -0.86
CA ASN A 102 -21.76 7.21 -1.99
C ASN A 102 -22.44 6.22 -2.95
N TRP A 103 -22.35 4.91 -2.72
CA TRP A 103 -22.86 3.89 -3.66
C TRP A 103 -24.37 3.95 -3.85
N ALA A 104 -25.14 4.37 -2.85
CA ALA A 104 -26.59 4.53 -2.97
C ALA A 104 -27.01 5.59 -4.02
N GLN A 105 -26.12 6.55 -4.31
CA GLN A 105 -26.37 7.69 -5.18
C GLN A 105 -25.93 7.44 -6.63
N LEU A 106 -25.30 6.29 -6.92
CA LEU A 106 -24.71 5.94 -8.22
C LEU A 106 -25.73 5.54 -9.31
N GLN A 107 -27.00 5.93 -9.18
CA GLN A 107 -28.12 5.43 -10.00
C GLN A 107 -28.07 5.74 -11.51
N ASN A 108 -27.13 6.55 -12.01
CA ASN A 108 -27.00 6.84 -13.45
C ASN A 108 -25.59 6.50 -13.96
N ILE A 109 -25.40 5.23 -14.33
CA ILE A 109 -24.12 4.67 -14.78
C ILE A 109 -23.85 4.96 -16.26
N ALA A 110 -24.90 5.16 -17.07
CA ALA A 110 -24.82 5.14 -18.53
C ALA A 110 -24.30 6.44 -19.19
N GLU A 111 -24.37 7.59 -18.50
CA GLU A 111 -23.96 8.89 -19.06
C GLU A 111 -23.01 9.65 -18.14
N ALA A 112 -21.82 9.08 -17.88
CA ALA A 112 -20.78 9.79 -17.15
C ALA A 112 -20.28 10.99 -17.97
N SER A 113 -20.48 12.20 -17.45
CA SER A 113 -19.99 13.43 -18.06
C SER A 113 -18.45 13.45 -18.12
N LYS A 114 -17.86 14.35 -18.91
CA LYS A 114 -16.39 14.53 -18.92
C LYS A 114 -15.84 14.88 -17.53
N ALA A 115 -16.62 15.57 -16.70
CA ALA A 115 -16.25 15.88 -15.32
C ALA A 115 -16.24 14.61 -14.46
N ASP A 116 -17.23 13.73 -14.60
CA ASP A 116 -17.30 12.46 -13.88
C ASP A 116 -16.13 11.54 -14.24
N LYS A 117 -15.78 11.45 -15.53
CA LYS A 117 -14.63 10.66 -15.98
C LYS A 117 -13.32 11.14 -15.33
N ARG A 118 -13.11 12.46 -15.22
CA ARG A 118 -11.94 13.03 -14.53
C ARG A 118 -11.96 12.73 -13.03
N ARG A 119 -13.13 12.84 -12.38
CA ARG A 119 -13.29 12.51 -10.95
C ARG A 119 -12.94 11.04 -10.68
N ILE A 120 -13.43 10.14 -11.52
CA ILE A 120 -13.17 8.70 -11.42
C ILE A 120 -11.68 8.42 -11.61
N GLN A 121 -11.03 9.02 -12.62
CA GLN A 121 -9.60 8.87 -12.83
C GLN A 121 -8.77 9.36 -11.63
N GLN A 122 -9.10 10.54 -11.09
CA GLN A 122 -8.43 11.08 -9.91
C GLN A 122 -8.59 10.16 -8.69
N ARG A 123 -9.80 9.63 -8.50
CA ARG A 123 -10.09 8.67 -7.44
C ARG A 123 -9.27 7.39 -7.63
N GLN A 124 -9.27 6.80 -8.81
CA GLN A 124 -8.48 5.61 -9.15
C GLN A 124 -7.01 5.81 -8.80
N SER A 125 -6.40 6.90 -9.27
CA SER A 125 -5.02 7.22 -8.96
C SER A 125 -4.76 7.38 -7.46
N LYS A 126 -5.72 7.92 -6.70
CA LYS A 126 -5.62 8.04 -5.23
C LYS A 126 -5.67 6.67 -4.55
N VAL A 127 -6.61 5.80 -4.93
CA VAL A 127 -6.73 4.44 -4.36
C VAL A 127 -5.49 3.62 -4.73
N GLU A 128 -5.06 3.65 -5.99
CA GLU A 128 -3.88 2.93 -6.48
C GLU A 128 -2.60 3.33 -5.75
N ALA A 129 -2.50 4.59 -5.31
CA ALA A 129 -1.38 5.07 -4.50
C ALA A 129 -1.44 4.63 -3.03
N ALA A 130 -2.57 4.13 -2.53
CA ALA A 130 -2.72 3.77 -1.11
C ALA A 130 -1.79 2.62 -0.72
N LEU A 131 -1.81 1.51 -1.48
CA LEU A 131 -1.00 0.34 -1.15
C LEU A 131 0.51 0.61 -1.23
N PRO A 132 1.06 1.28 -2.27
CA PRO A 132 2.47 1.69 -2.27
C PRO A 132 2.85 2.57 -1.07
N ARG A 133 1.98 3.50 -0.65
CA ARG A 133 2.24 4.34 0.54
C ARG A 133 2.33 3.50 1.81
N ILE A 134 1.41 2.55 1.99
CA ILE A 134 1.41 1.59 3.11
C ILE A 134 2.70 0.76 3.09
N CYS A 135 3.13 0.25 1.93
CA CYS A 135 4.38 -0.49 1.80
C CYS A 135 5.60 0.36 2.17
N VAL A 136 5.63 1.63 1.75
CA VAL A 136 6.71 2.56 2.16
C VAL A 136 6.70 2.76 3.67
N LYS A 137 5.53 2.99 4.29
CA LYS A 137 5.42 3.11 5.76
C LYS A 137 5.97 1.86 6.47
N TYR A 138 5.63 0.67 5.98
CA TYR A 138 6.16 -0.59 6.53
C TYR A 138 7.69 -0.66 6.47
N LEU A 139 8.30 -0.27 5.36
CA LEU A 139 9.75 -0.26 5.20
C LEU A 139 10.46 0.78 6.08
N LEU A 140 9.73 1.79 6.56
CA LEU A 140 10.25 2.84 7.44
C LEU A 140 10.10 2.52 8.93
N LEU A 141 9.58 1.33 9.29
CA LEU A 141 9.53 0.89 10.68
C LEU A 141 10.95 0.73 11.26
N ASP A 142 11.07 1.00 12.56
CA ASP A 142 12.34 1.11 13.27
C ASP A 142 13.18 -0.18 13.19
N GLU A 143 12.56 -1.35 13.12
CA GLU A 143 13.29 -2.61 12.98
C GLU A 143 14.10 -2.66 11.69
N PHE A 144 13.57 -2.11 10.60
CA PHE A 144 14.26 -2.09 9.31
C PHE A 144 15.43 -1.12 9.31
N ASN A 145 15.35 -0.05 10.11
CA ASN A 145 16.42 0.91 10.30
C ASN A 145 17.51 0.37 11.26
N ARG A 146 17.11 -0.32 12.34
CA ARG A 146 18.03 -0.81 13.39
C ARG A 146 18.72 -2.12 13.04
N ASN A 147 18.07 -3.00 12.28
CA ASN A 147 18.60 -4.34 12.00
C ASN A 147 19.60 -4.38 10.85
N GLY A 148 19.97 -3.24 10.25
CA GLY A 148 20.96 -3.17 9.18
C GLY A 148 20.67 -4.21 8.09
N LEU A 149 19.42 -4.29 7.62
CA LEU A 149 18.97 -5.34 6.69
C LEU A 149 19.79 -5.42 5.39
N PHE A 150 20.51 -4.34 5.08
CA PHE A 150 21.43 -4.23 3.96
C PHE A 150 22.88 -4.07 4.40
N SER A 151 23.28 -4.46 5.62
CA SER A 151 24.67 -4.28 6.09
C SER A 151 25.65 -5.00 5.17
N LYS A 152 25.32 -6.21 4.74
CA LYS A 152 26.12 -7.00 3.79
C LYS A 152 26.11 -6.41 2.37
N GLU A 153 24.96 -5.99 1.83
CA GLU A 153 24.91 -5.31 0.54
C GLU A 153 25.63 -3.96 0.55
N ARG A 154 25.53 -3.18 1.64
CA ARG A 154 26.25 -1.91 1.81
C ARG A 154 27.76 -2.12 1.92
N GLU A 155 28.21 -3.16 2.63
CA GLU A 155 29.60 -3.58 2.64
C GLU A 155 30.07 -4.01 1.23
N THR A 156 29.21 -4.66 0.44
CA THR A 156 29.53 -5.08 -0.92
C THR A 156 29.58 -3.90 -1.90
N ALA A 157 28.67 -2.94 -1.76
CA ALA A 157 28.67 -1.70 -2.55
C ALA A 157 29.87 -0.80 -2.23
N GLN A 158 30.23 -0.64 -0.95
CA GLN A 158 31.45 0.06 -0.53
C GLN A 158 32.71 -0.64 -1.03
N ARG A 159 32.77 -1.98 -1.00
CA ARG A 159 33.88 -2.74 -1.60
C ARG A 159 33.98 -2.57 -3.12
N LEU A 160 32.87 -2.30 -3.81
CA LEU A 160 32.86 -2.02 -5.24
C LEU A 160 33.45 -0.64 -5.56
N GLU A 161 33.24 0.35 -4.69
CA GLU A 161 33.85 1.69 -4.79
C GLU A 161 35.38 1.67 -4.52
N GLU A 162 35.86 0.70 -3.73
CA GLU A 162 37.29 0.50 -3.42
C GLU A 162 38.05 -0.32 -4.50
N LEU A 163 37.41 -0.71 -5.60
CA LEU A 163 38.09 -1.43 -6.69
C LEU A 163 39.07 -0.50 -7.43
N PRO A 164 40.36 -0.87 -7.57
CA PRO A 164 41.32 -0.08 -8.34
C PRO A 164 40.92 -0.11 -9.82
N GLY A 165 40.60 1.06 -10.37
CA GLY A 165 40.15 1.23 -11.76
C GLY A 165 38.98 2.20 -11.95
N SER A 166 38.35 2.68 -10.88
CA SER A 166 37.26 3.68 -10.93
C SER A 166 37.69 5.03 -11.54
N ASP A 167 38.98 5.31 -11.58
CA ASP A 167 39.57 6.51 -12.19
C ASP A 167 39.71 6.40 -13.73
N CYS A 168 39.41 5.26 -14.34
CA CYS A 168 39.58 5.06 -15.79
C CYS A 168 38.61 5.88 -16.67
N TRP A 169 37.63 6.57 -16.06
CA TRP A 169 36.73 7.50 -16.77
C TRP A 169 37.09 8.98 -16.54
N ALA A 170 38.20 9.29 -15.87
CA ALA A 170 38.72 10.64 -15.83
C ALA A 170 39.11 11.06 -17.26
N THR A 171 38.30 11.95 -17.83
CA THR A 171 38.46 12.57 -19.15
C THR A 171 39.89 13.05 -19.39
N PRO A 172 40.43 12.94 -20.62
CA PRO A 172 41.81 13.32 -20.91
C PRO A 172 42.00 14.80 -20.61
N ALA A 173 43.03 15.11 -19.82
CA ALA A 173 43.48 16.47 -19.55
C ALA A 173 43.70 17.22 -20.88
N MET A 174 43.10 18.41 -20.98
CA MET A 174 43.45 19.38 -22.01
C MET A 174 44.96 19.65 -21.94
N MET A 175 45.71 19.14 -22.92
CA MET A 175 47.02 19.65 -23.28
C MET A 175 46.85 21.09 -23.76
N THR A 176 47.10 22.07 -22.89
CA THR A 176 47.37 23.43 -23.33
C THR A 176 48.78 23.48 -23.88
N SER A 177 48.89 23.51 -25.21
CA SER A 177 50.11 23.83 -25.93
C SER A 177 50.67 25.17 -25.45
N ASN A 178 51.93 25.16 -25.00
CA ASN A 178 52.74 26.36 -24.92
C ASN A 178 53.27 26.68 -26.32
N GLU A 179 52.67 27.69 -26.98
CA GLU A 179 53.28 28.40 -28.11
C GLU A 179 53.28 29.92 -27.82
N THR A 180 54.50 30.40 -27.52
CA THR A 180 55.22 31.65 -27.86
C THR A 180 54.51 32.99 -28.20
N LEU A 181 55.24 34.07 -27.87
CA LEU A 181 55.16 35.51 -28.26
C LEU A 181 54.49 36.39 -27.17
N TRP A 182 55.17 37.31 -26.46
CA TRP A 182 56.24 38.27 -26.83
C TRP A 182 57.26 38.45 -25.71
#